data_AF-A0A661YG94-F1
#
_entry.id   AF-A0A661YG94-F1
#
_cell.length_a   1.000
_cell.length_b   1.000
_cell.length_c   1.000
_cell.angle_alpha   90.00
_cell.angle_beta   90.00
_cell.angle_gamma   90.00
#
_symmetry.space_group_name_H-M   'P 1'
#
loop_
_entity.id
_entity.type
_entity.pdbx_description
1 polymer ?
#
loop_
_entity_poly.entity_id
_entity_poly.type
_entity_poly.pdbx_seq_one_letter_code
_entity_poly.pdbx_strand_id
1 'polypeptide(L)' 'MTQTATVEKKATRAGFGEALLELGHKNPMVVALCADLTGSLKMDAFAKAFPDRF' A
#
# COMPACT_ATOMS: atom_id res chain seq x y z
N MET A 1 16.88 30.99 -11.13
CA MET A 1 16.82 30.18 -9.89
C MET A 1 16.07 28.91 -10.21
N THR A 2 16.75 27.78 -10.35
CA THR A 2 16.12 26.49 -10.66
C THR A 2 15.43 26.00 -9.39
N GLN A 3 14.10 25.93 -9.42
CA GLN A 3 13.30 25.34 -8.36
C GLN A 3 13.58 23.83 -8.34
N THR A 4 14.46 23.38 -7.45
CA THR A 4 14.64 21.94 -7.21
C THR A 4 13.38 21.44 -6.51
N ALA A 5 12.56 20.66 -7.21
CA ALA A 5 11.39 20.03 -6.61
C ALA A 5 11.83 19.19 -5.41
N THR A 6 11.37 19.57 -4.22
CA THR A 6 11.55 18.75 -3.02
C THR A 6 10.64 17.53 -3.12
N VAL A 7 11.25 16.38 -3.41
CA VAL A 7 10.54 15.09 -3.40
C VAL A 7 10.10 14.79 -1.97
N GLU A 8 8.81 14.52 -1.79
CA GLU A 8 8.26 14.12 -0.50
C GLU A 8 8.96 12.84 -0.02
N LYS A 9 9.53 12.89 1.19
CA LYS A 9 10.20 11.73 1.79
C LYS A 9 9.18 10.88 2.53
N LYS A 10 8.77 9.79 1.88
CA LYS A 10 7.86 8.81 2.46
C LYS A 10 8.58 7.51 2.79
N ALA A 11 8.15 6.82 3.85
CA ALA A 11 8.62 5.47 4.13
C ALA A 11 8.23 4.52 3.00
N THR A 12 9.16 3.67 2.56
CA THR A 12 8.93 2.71 1.45
C THR A 12 7.74 1.80 1.71
N ARG A 13 7.56 1.32 2.95
CA ARG A 13 6.39 0.55 3.38
C ARG A 13 5.05 1.27 3.17
N ALA A 14 5.03 2.60 3.29
CA ALA A 14 3.82 3.37 3.07
C ALA A 14 3.52 3.52 1.57
N GLY A 15 4.54 3.49 0.70
CA GLY A 15 4.34 3.37 -0.74
C GLY A 15 3.84 1.99 -1.14
N PHE A 16 4.39 0.93 -0.53
CA PHE A 16 3.91 -0.45 -0.72
C PHE A 16 2.42 -0.60 -0.38
N GLY A 17 1.99 -0.12 0.79
CA GLY A 17 0.58 -0.19 1.21
C GLY A 17 -0.39 0.51 0.26
N GLU A 18 -0.02 1.70 -0.22
CA GLU A 18 -0.83 2.47 -1.18
C GLU A 18 -0.90 1.78 -2.54
N ALA A 19 0.24 1.32 -3.07
CA ALA A 19 0.30 0.62 -4.34
C ALA A 19 -0.46 -0.72 -4.27
N LEU A 20 -0.40 -1.43 -3.13
CA LEU A 20 -1.15 -2.65 -2.91
C LEU A 20 -2.66 -2.39 -3.00
N LEU A 21 -3.17 -1.35 -2.32
CA LEU A 21 -4.57 -0.93 -2.40
C LEU A 21 -4.97 -0.56 -3.85
N GLU A 22 -4.17 0.26 -4.51
CA GLU A 22 -4.40 0.66 -5.90
C GLU A 22 -4.47 -0.56 -6.83
N LEU A 23 -3.55 -1.51 -6.67
CA LEU A 23 -3.51 -2.73 -7.46
C LEU A 23 -4.72 -3.63 -7.17
N GLY A 24 -5.17 -3.68 -5.92
CA GLY A 24 -6.40 -4.38 -5.51
C GLY A 24 -7.65 -3.88 -6.23
N HIS A 25 -7.74 -2.58 -6.51
CA HIS A 25 -8.83 -2.01 -7.33
C HIS A 25 -8.71 -2.33 -8.82
N LYS A 26 -7.48 -2.42 -9.34
CA LYS A 26 -7.22 -2.63 -10.77
C LYS A 26 -7.27 -4.10 -11.19
N ASN A 27 -6.94 -5.02 -10.29
CA ASN A 27 -6.86 -6.44 -10.60
C ASN A 27 -7.50 -7.30 -9.49
N PRO A 28 -8.62 -7.99 -9.77
CA PRO A 28 -9.31 -8.83 -8.80
C PRO A 28 -8.52 -10.08 -8.39
N MET A 29 -7.48 -10.48 -9.15
CA MET A 29 -6.64 -11.65 -8.84
C MET A 29 -5.56 -11.37 -7.80
N VAL A 30 -5.38 -10.11 -7.39
CA VAL A 30 -4.41 -9.74 -6.37
C VAL A 30 -4.94 -10.17 -5.01
N VAL A 31 -4.11 -10.91 -4.29
CA VAL A 31 -4.33 -11.31 -2.90
C VAL A 31 -3.15 -10.85 -2.06
N ALA A 32 -3.43 -10.53 -0.80
CA ALA A 32 -2.44 -10.16 0.19
C ALA A 32 -2.53 -11.15 1.34
N LEU A 33 -1.40 -11.46 1.99
CA LEU A 33 -1.35 -12.28 3.19
C LEU A 33 -0.32 -11.67 4.14
N CYS A 34 -0.61 -11.65 5.44
CA CYS A 34 0.33 -11.18 6.44
C CYS A 34 0.18 -11.98 7.74
N ALA A 35 1.31 -12.40 8.33
CA ALA A 35 1.34 -13.00 9.65
C ALA A 35 1.59 -11.90 10.70
N ASP A 36 0.52 -11.34 11.26
CA ASP A 36 0.51 -10.43 12.43
C ASP A 36 1.08 -9.00 12.24
N LEU A 37 1.74 -8.70 11.12
CA LEU A 37 2.42 -7.41 10.90
C LEU A 37 1.69 -6.45 9.95
N THR A 38 0.37 -6.60 9.78
CA THR A 38 -0.46 -5.82 8.83
C THR A 38 -0.25 -4.31 8.96
N GLY A 39 -0.36 -3.77 10.17
CA GLY A 39 -0.17 -2.34 10.44
C GLY A 39 1.27 -1.86 10.23
N SER A 40 2.24 -2.73 10.54
CA SER A 40 3.67 -2.44 10.35
C SER A 40 4.06 -2.34 8.88
N LEU A 41 3.41 -3.12 8.01
CA LEU A 41 3.60 -3.12 6.56
C LEU A 41 2.65 -2.16 5.83
N LYS A 42 1.77 -1.44 6.55
CA LYS A 42 0.78 -0.50 5.98
C LYS A 42 -0.23 -1.15 5.05
N MET A 43 -0.64 -2.39 5.35
CA MET A 43 -1.59 -3.14 4.55
C MET A 43 -3.06 -2.99 5.00
N ASP A 44 -3.32 -2.22 6.07
CA ASP A 44 -4.65 -2.08 6.70
C ASP A 44 -5.73 -1.62 5.72
N ALA A 45 -5.36 -0.74 4.79
CA ALA A 45 -6.31 -0.21 3.81
C ALA A 45 -6.77 -1.28 2.82
N PHE A 46 -5.85 -2.16 2.36
CA PHE A 46 -6.21 -3.28 1.50
C PHE A 46 -7.05 -4.30 2.29
N ALA A 47 -6.64 -4.64 3.52
CA ALA A 47 -7.38 -5.56 4.39
C ALA A 47 -8.83 -5.12 4.62
N LYS A 48 -9.04 -3.82 4.85
CA LYS A 48 -10.37 -3.24 5.03
C LYS A 48 -11.19 -3.20 3.73
N ALA A 49 -10.56 -2.91 2.60
CA ALA A 49 -11.24 -2.79 1.31
C ALA A 49 -11.60 -4.14 0.68
N PHE A 50 -10.79 -5.17 0.93
CA PHE A 50 -10.89 -6.49 0.29
C PHE A 50 -10.70 -7.63 1.32
N PRO A 51 -11.59 -7.76 2.32
CA PRO A 51 -11.44 -8.77 3.38
C PRO A 51 -11.42 -10.21 2.83
N ASP A 52 -12.10 -10.49 1.72
CA ASP A 52 -12.11 -11.83 1.09
C ASP A 52 -10.81 -12.15 0.32
N ARG A 53 -9.91 -11.18 0.16
CA ARG A 53 -8.64 -11.31 -0.59
C ARG A 53 -7.41 -10.91 0.23
N PHE A 54 -7.58 -10.74 1.54
CA PHE A 54 -6.53 -10.39 2.50
C PHE A 54 -6.29 -11.53 3.49
#